data_AF-A0A2W6S7W7-F1
#
_entry.id   AF-A0A2W6S7W7-F1
#
_cell.length_a   1.000
_cell.length_b   1.000
_cell.length_c   1.000
_cell.angle_alpha   90.00
_cell.angle_beta   90.00
_cell.angle_gamma   90.00
#
_symmetry.space_group_name_H-M   'P 1'
#
loop_
_entity.id
_entity.type
_entity.pdbx_description
1 polymer ?
#
loop_
_entity_poly.entity_id
_entity_poly.type
_entity_poly.pdbx_seq_one_letter_code
_entity_poly.pdbx_strand_id
1 'polypeptide(L)'
;MMMNPKTPAHPFVLALFGLALVAPAAARQPEAGTATATVRIARLDRHPATPAAARRVLVRIDRALLEVCGASDFSLREVKAATRQSACWKDGMADAVARIGDPALRLAYAQRP
;
A
#
# COMPACT_ATOMS: atom_id res chain seq x y z
N MET A 1 43.65 39.67 45.52
CA MET A 1 43.39 38.77 46.66
C MET A 1 42.63 39.54 47.73
N MET A 2 41.30 39.39 47.78
CA MET A 2 40.43 39.71 48.92
C MET A 2 38.98 39.63 48.44
N MET A 3 38.26 38.60 48.89
CA MET A 3 37.00 38.70 49.63
C MET A 3 36.30 37.34 49.64
N ASN A 4 36.08 36.89 50.87
CA ASN A 4 35.50 35.63 51.28
C ASN A 4 33.96 35.80 51.33
N PRO A 5 33.15 34.89 50.78
CA PRO A 5 31.73 34.85 51.13
C PRO A 5 31.43 33.71 52.11
N LYS A 6 31.11 34.16 53.32
CA LYS A 6 30.42 33.51 54.43
C LYS A 6 29.25 32.63 53.96
N THR A 7 29.25 31.36 54.35
CA THR A 7 28.13 30.42 54.25
C THR A 7 26.99 30.83 55.19
N PRO A 8 25.75 30.87 54.69
CA PRO A 8 24.58 30.57 55.51
C PRO A 8 24.04 29.18 55.17
N ALA A 9 24.07 28.30 56.18
CA ALA A 9 23.30 27.08 56.20
C ALA A 9 21.81 27.42 56.12
N HIS A 10 21.15 27.00 55.05
CA HIS A 10 19.70 26.98 55.00
C HIS A 10 19.18 25.59 54.61
N PRO A 11 18.10 25.17 55.29
CA PRO A 11 17.73 23.78 55.45
C PRO A 11 17.20 23.16 54.16
N PHE A 12 17.49 21.88 54.06
CA PHE A 12 16.86 20.86 53.24
C PHE A 12 15.36 21.11 53.00
N VAL A 13 15.02 21.86 51.95
CA VAL A 13 13.67 21.82 51.37
C VAL A 13 13.73 20.78 50.26
N LEU A 14 13.48 19.53 50.66
CA LEU A 14 13.18 18.42 49.74
C LEU A 14 11.86 18.74 49.03
N ALA A 15 11.95 19.52 47.96
CA ALA A 15 10.87 19.63 46.99
C ALA A 15 10.80 18.28 46.25
N LEU A 16 9.86 17.43 46.67
CA LEU A 16 9.37 16.28 45.91
C LEU A 16 8.78 16.78 44.60
N PHE A 17 9.63 16.98 43.59
CA PHE A 17 9.22 17.06 42.21
C PHE A 17 8.73 15.68 41.79
N GLY A 18 7.42 15.47 41.86
CA GLY A 18 6.78 14.29 41.29
C GLY A 18 7.11 14.21 39.80
N LEU A 19 7.93 13.22 39.43
CA LEU A 19 8.13 12.81 38.04
C LEU A 19 6.77 12.30 37.54
N ALA A 20 6.02 13.13 36.83
CA ALA A 20 4.91 12.67 36.02
C ALA A 20 5.52 11.79 34.91
N LEU A 21 5.45 10.47 35.10
CA LEU A 21 5.68 9.49 34.05
C LEU A 21 4.67 9.76 32.93
N VAL A 22 5.10 10.51 31.91
CA VAL A 22 4.40 10.59 30.63
C VAL A 22 4.53 9.21 30.00
N ALA A 23 3.59 8.33 30.32
CA ALA A 23 3.44 7.08 29.60
C ALA A 23 3.30 7.43 28.10
N PRO A 24 4.09 6.82 27.21
CA PRO A 24 3.85 7.01 25.78
C PRO A 24 2.42 6.54 25.54
N ALA A 25 1.55 7.46 25.13
CA ALA A 25 0.24 7.10 24.64
C ALA A 25 0.51 6.14 23.48
N ALA A 26 0.28 4.84 23.72
CA ALA A 26 0.28 3.85 22.67
C ALA A 26 -0.83 4.28 21.70
N ALA A 27 -0.45 5.02 20.66
CA ALA A 27 -1.32 5.29 19.54
C ALA A 27 -1.72 3.92 19.03
N ARG A 28 -2.95 3.50 19.33
CA ARG A 28 -3.54 2.31 18.72
C ARG A 28 -3.49 2.58 17.22
N GLN A 29 -2.56 1.93 16.53
CA GLN A 29 -2.65 1.77 15.09
C GLN A 29 -4.06 1.25 14.86
N PRO A 30 -4.93 1.94 14.12
CA PRO A 30 -6.22 1.37 13.77
C PRO A 30 -5.93 -0.01 13.20
N GLU A 31 -6.63 -1.04 13.70
CA GLU A 31 -6.59 -2.34 13.04
C GLU A 31 -6.87 -2.07 11.57
N ALA A 32 -5.84 -2.24 10.74
CA ALA A 32 -5.98 -2.10 9.31
C ALA A 32 -6.82 -3.30 8.88
N GLY A 33 -8.14 -3.15 8.99
CA GLY A 33 -9.08 -4.13 8.50
C GLY A 33 -8.76 -4.39 7.04
N THR A 34 -8.85 -5.64 6.62
CA THR A 34 -8.57 -6.04 5.24
C THR A 34 -9.61 -5.38 4.33
N ALA A 35 -9.26 -4.25 3.74
CA ALA A 35 -10.13 -3.56 2.80
C ALA A 35 -10.33 -4.47 1.59
N THR A 36 -11.55 -5.00 1.45
CA THR A 36 -11.89 -5.90 0.34
C THR A 36 -12.48 -5.07 -0.79
N ALA A 37 -11.72 -4.88 -1.87
CA ALA A 37 -12.20 -4.23 -3.09
C ALA A 37 -12.61 -5.30 -4.11
N THR A 38 -13.79 -5.13 -4.72
CA THR A 38 -14.27 -6.01 -5.80
C THR A 38 -14.61 -5.17 -7.02
N VAL A 39 -14.04 -5.53 -8.18
CA VAL A 39 -14.36 -4.91 -9.47
C VAL A 39 -14.97 -5.94 -10.41
N ARG A 40 -16.07 -5.55 -11.07
CA ARG A 40 -16.71 -6.34 -12.13
C ARG A 40 -16.28 -5.82 -13.50
N ILE A 41 -15.68 -6.69 -14.31
CA ILE A 41 -15.36 -6.40 -15.70
C ILE A 41 -16.51 -6.90 -16.59
N ALA A 42 -17.35 -5.99 -17.07
CA ALA A 42 -18.48 -6.34 -17.91
C ALA A 42 -18.02 -6.84 -19.30
N ARG A 43 -18.71 -7.85 -19.84
CA ARG A 43 -18.48 -8.41 -21.19
C ARG A 43 -17.01 -8.72 -21.46
N LEU A 44 -16.34 -9.31 -20.48
CA LEU A 44 -14.98 -9.81 -20.66
C LEU A 44 -15.03 -11.06 -21.56
N ASP A 45 -14.34 -11.00 -22.69
CA ASP A 45 -14.13 -12.16 -23.53
C ASP A 45 -13.19 -13.13 -22.82
N ARG A 46 -13.72 -14.27 -22.36
CA ARG A 46 -12.93 -15.27 -21.62
C ARG A 46 -12.17 -16.23 -22.55
N HIS A 47 -12.52 -16.27 -23.83
CA HIS A 47 -11.93 -17.17 -24.82
C HIS A 47 -11.57 -16.39 -26.08
N PRO A 48 -10.62 -15.45 -25.99
CA PRO A 48 -10.24 -14.60 -27.10
C PRO A 48 -9.71 -15.43 -28.28
N ALA A 49 -10.44 -15.40 -29.39
CA ALA A 49 -10.09 -16.15 -30.60
C ALA A 49 -8.80 -15.69 -31.30
N THR A 50 -8.23 -14.56 -30.91
CA THR A 50 -7.03 -13.98 -31.55
C THR A 50 -6.07 -13.39 -30.52
N PRO A 51 -4.75 -13.32 -30.83
CA PRO A 51 -3.78 -12.65 -29.96
C PRO A 51 -4.14 -11.18 -29.67
N ALA A 52 -4.71 -10.47 -30.63
CA ALA A 52 -5.16 -9.10 -30.45
C ALA A 52 -6.33 -9.00 -29.46
N ALA A 53 -7.28 -9.96 -29.51
CA ALA A 53 -8.37 -10.04 -28.54
C ALA A 53 -7.83 -10.35 -27.12
N ALA A 54 -6.88 -11.27 -27.00
CA ALA A 54 -6.25 -11.61 -25.73
C ALA A 54 -5.55 -10.40 -25.10
N ARG A 55 -4.80 -9.62 -25.89
CA ARG A 55 -4.18 -8.37 -25.42
C ARG A 55 -5.23 -7.36 -24.94
N ARG A 56 -6.37 -7.23 -25.62
CA ARG A 56 -7.48 -6.36 -25.15
C ARG A 56 -8.07 -6.83 -23.83
N VAL A 57 -8.20 -8.13 -23.62
CA VAL A 57 -8.63 -8.71 -22.34
C VAL A 57 -7.65 -8.34 -21.24
N LEU A 58 -6.34 -8.52 -21.45
CA LEU A 58 -5.30 -8.12 -20.49
C LEU A 58 -5.29 -6.63 -20.16
N VAL A 59 -5.62 -5.76 -21.12
CA VAL A 59 -5.75 -4.31 -20.87
C VAL A 59 -6.95 -4.00 -19.98
N ARG A 60 -8.08 -4.69 -20.15
CA ARG A 60 -9.24 -4.50 -19.27
C ARG A 60 -8.98 -4.99 -17.85
N ILE A 61 -8.27 -6.12 -17.71
CA ILE A 61 -7.83 -6.62 -16.40
C ILE A 61 -6.84 -5.64 -15.77
N ASP A 62 -5.87 -5.12 -16.54
CA ASP A 62 -4.90 -4.11 -16.06
C ASP A 62 -5.62 -2.87 -15.50
N ARG A 63 -6.61 -2.34 -16.23
CA ARG A 63 -7.41 -1.20 -15.75
C ARG A 63 -8.13 -1.52 -14.44
N ALA A 64 -8.81 -2.67 -14.37
CA ALA A 64 -9.50 -3.08 -13.15
C ALA A 64 -8.52 -3.23 -11.96
N LEU A 65 -7.32 -3.76 -12.22
CA LEU A 65 -6.28 -3.93 -11.19
C LEU A 65 -5.67 -2.60 -10.75
N LEU A 66 -5.52 -1.62 -11.65
CA LEU A 66 -5.11 -0.27 -11.26
C LEU A 66 -6.10 0.31 -10.25
N GLU A 67 -7.41 0.25 -10.53
CA GLU A 67 -8.47 0.77 -9.65
C GLU A 67 -8.44 0.12 -8.26
N VAL A 68 -8.34 -1.22 -8.16
CA VAL A 68 -8.31 -1.89 -6.84
C VAL A 68 -6.98 -1.73 -6.10
N CYS A 69 -5.88 -1.54 -6.82
CA CYS A 69 -4.55 -1.42 -6.21
C CYS A 69 -4.14 0.03 -5.93
N GLY A 70 -5.07 0.99 -6.00
CA GLY A 70 -4.85 2.37 -5.56
C GLY A 70 -4.41 3.37 -6.63
N ALA A 71 -4.58 3.03 -7.91
CA ALA A 71 -4.43 3.95 -9.04
C ALA A 71 -5.75 4.05 -9.83
N SER A 72 -5.75 4.86 -10.88
CA SER A 72 -6.87 4.93 -11.82
C SER A 72 -6.38 5.33 -13.21
N ASP A 73 -7.29 5.34 -14.18
CA ASP A 73 -7.02 5.90 -15.51
C ASP A 73 -6.57 7.37 -15.47
N PHE A 74 -6.92 8.12 -14.42
CA PHE A 74 -6.59 9.53 -14.27
C PHE A 74 -5.30 9.75 -13.46
N SER A 75 -4.73 8.70 -12.87
CA SER A 75 -3.45 8.81 -12.17
C SER A 75 -2.30 9.17 -13.10
N LEU A 76 -1.30 9.86 -12.54
CA LEU A 76 -0.03 10.12 -13.20
C LEU A 76 0.64 8.82 -13.64
N ARG A 77 1.44 8.90 -14.69
CA ARG A 77 2.12 7.75 -15.29
C ARG A 77 3.01 7.03 -14.26
N GLU A 78 3.66 7.79 -13.39
CA GLU A 78 4.56 7.32 -12.35
C GLU A 78 3.79 6.51 -11.28
N VAL A 79 2.59 6.96 -10.91
CA VAL A 79 1.70 6.24 -9.99
C VAL A 79 1.23 4.92 -10.60
N LYS A 80 0.84 4.93 -11.87
CA LYS A 80 0.46 3.69 -12.59
C LYS A 80 1.64 2.72 -12.69
N ALA A 81 2.85 3.22 -12.96
CA ALA A 81 4.05 2.39 -13.02
C ALA A 81 4.37 1.75 -11.66
N ALA A 82 4.35 2.53 -10.58
CA ALA A 82 4.54 2.03 -9.23
C ALA A 82 3.47 0.98 -8.86
N THR A 83 2.22 1.23 -9.23
CA THR A 83 1.12 0.28 -8.98
C THR A 83 1.33 -1.04 -9.71
N ARG A 84 1.75 -1.02 -10.98
CA ARG A 84 2.08 -2.25 -11.73
C ARG A 84 3.27 -3.03 -11.16
N GLN A 85 4.17 -2.35 -10.46
CA GLN A 85 5.30 -2.98 -9.79
C GLN A 85 4.93 -3.58 -8.42
N SER A 86 3.78 -3.21 -7.86
CA SER A 86 3.31 -3.70 -6.56
C SER A 86 2.92 -5.19 -6.58
N ALA A 87 2.94 -5.83 -5.41
CA ALA A 87 2.46 -7.20 -5.24
C ALA A 87 0.96 -7.31 -5.58
N CYS A 88 0.14 -6.36 -5.13
CA CYS A 88 -1.31 -6.31 -5.42
C CYS A 88 -1.61 -6.50 -6.92
N TRP A 89 -0.92 -5.74 -7.78
CA TRP A 89 -1.14 -5.83 -9.22
C TRP A 89 -0.59 -7.13 -9.81
N LYS A 90 0.63 -7.53 -9.42
CA LYS A 90 1.30 -8.72 -9.98
C LYS A 90 0.53 -10.00 -9.64
N ASP A 91 0.17 -10.16 -8.38
CA ASP A 91 -0.57 -11.32 -7.88
C ASP A 91 -1.98 -11.32 -8.48
N GLY A 92 -2.65 -10.17 -8.51
CA GLY A 92 -3.97 -10.02 -9.12
C GLY A 92 -4.00 -10.35 -10.62
N MET A 93 -2.95 -9.98 -11.37
CA MET A 93 -2.85 -10.28 -12.80
C MET A 93 -2.59 -11.77 -13.03
N ALA A 94 -1.65 -12.36 -12.28
CA ALA A 94 -1.36 -13.78 -12.36
C ALA A 94 -2.59 -14.63 -12.02
N ASP A 95 -3.29 -14.29 -10.94
CA ASP A 95 -4.52 -14.94 -10.51
C ASP A 95 -5.64 -14.81 -11.54
N ALA A 96 -5.85 -13.61 -12.09
CA ALA A 96 -6.89 -13.38 -13.10
C ALA A 96 -6.64 -14.23 -14.35
N VAL A 97 -5.40 -14.26 -14.85
CA VAL A 97 -5.01 -15.06 -16.02
C VAL A 97 -5.15 -16.56 -15.72
N ALA A 98 -4.73 -17.01 -14.54
CA ALA A 98 -4.84 -18.40 -14.13
C ALA A 98 -6.31 -18.86 -14.02
N ARG A 99 -7.19 -18.03 -13.42
CA ARG A 99 -8.62 -18.33 -13.26
C ARG A 99 -9.39 -18.34 -14.57
N ILE A 100 -9.01 -17.49 -15.53
CA ILE A 100 -9.61 -17.53 -16.87
C ILE A 100 -9.15 -18.78 -17.62
N GLY A 101 -7.88 -19.18 -17.46
CA GLY A 101 -7.36 -20.46 -17.96
C GLY A 101 -7.22 -20.56 -19.48
N ASP A 102 -7.42 -19.46 -20.21
CA ASP A 102 -7.38 -19.45 -21.67
C ASP A 102 -5.92 -19.47 -22.20
N PRO A 103 -5.56 -20.37 -23.13
CA PRO A 103 -4.21 -20.47 -23.66
C PRO A 103 -3.73 -19.21 -24.40
N ALA A 104 -4.60 -18.56 -25.18
CA ALA A 104 -4.24 -17.35 -25.89
C ALA A 104 -3.99 -16.18 -24.93
N LEU A 105 -4.76 -16.11 -23.84
CA LEU A 105 -4.54 -15.14 -22.76
C LEU A 105 -3.21 -15.38 -22.03
N ARG A 106 -2.90 -16.64 -21.68
CA ARG A 106 -1.63 -17.01 -21.04
C ARG A 106 -0.43 -16.67 -21.92
N LEU A 107 -0.51 -16.98 -23.22
CA LEU A 107 0.54 -16.65 -24.17
C LEU A 107 0.74 -15.14 -24.29
N ALA A 108 -0.36 -14.38 -24.38
CA ALA A 108 -0.29 -12.93 -24.44
C ALA A 108 0.28 -12.31 -23.15
N TYR A 109 0.02 -12.91 -21.99
CA TYR A 109 0.57 -12.46 -20.71
C TYR A 109 2.07 -12.75 -20.61
N ALA A 110 2.52 -13.92 -21.02
CA ALA A 110 3.94 -14.30 -21.02
C ALA A 110 4.81 -13.42 -21.96
N GLN A 111 4.20 -12.83 -22.99
CA GLN A 111 4.87 -11.92 -23.92
C GLN A 111 4.86 -10.45 -23.46
N ARG A 112 4.29 -10.15 -22.29
CA ARG A 112 4.19 -8.78 -21.79
C ARG A 112 5.55 -8.36 -21.19
N PRO A 113 6.09 -7.20 -21.58
CA PRO A 113 7.34 -6.69 -21.03
C PRO A 113 7.19 -6.20 -19.59
#